data_AF-A0A7Y1SW18-F1
#
_entry.id   AF-A0A7Y1SW18-F1
#
_cell.length_a   1.000
_cell.length_b   1.000
_cell.length_c   1.000
_cell.angle_alpha   90.00
_cell.angle_beta   90.00
_cell.angle_gamma   90.00
#
_symmetry.space_group_name_H-M   'P 1'
#
loop_
_entity.id
_entity.type
_entity.pdbx_description
1 polymer ?
#
loop_
_entity_poly.entity_id
_entity_poly.type
_entity_poly.pdbx_seq_one_letter_code
_entity_poly.pdbx_strand_id
1 'polypeptide(L)' 'MFALAPRKWWTRAPFLPIPDKGYLSWRIVTAYGNADHDLEGEDLVAYLRWRRRRRRGME' A
#
# COMPACT_ATOMS: atom_id res chain seq x y z
N MET A 1 1.29 6.04 -9.09
CA MET A 1 0.70 4.71 -8.79
C MET A 1 1.68 3.79 -8.08
N PHE A 2 2.96 3.72 -8.46
CA PHE A 2 3.92 2.71 -7.98
C PHE A 2 4.88 3.15 -6.86
N ALA A 3 4.59 4.23 -6.13
CA ALA A 3 5.57 4.86 -5.24
C ALA A 3 5.98 4.03 -3.99
N LEU A 4 5.45 2.82 -3.82
CA LEU A 4 5.73 1.92 -2.70
C LEU A 4 6.16 0.52 -3.18
N ALA A 5 6.13 0.29 -4.49
CA ALA A 5 6.55 -0.98 -5.04
C ALA A 5 8.09 -1.06 -5.00
N PRO A 6 8.65 -2.22 -4.67
CA PRO A 6 10.09 -2.44 -4.76
C PRO A 6 10.63 -2.08 -6.15
N ARG A 7 11.89 -1.64 -6.22
CA ARG A 7 12.56 -1.40 -7.51
C ARG A 7 12.51 -2.67 -8.36
N LYS A 8 12.23 -2.53 -9.65
CA LYS A 8 12.18 -3.64 -10.61
C LYS A 8 11.11 -4.70 -10.30
N TRP A 9 10.01 -4.36 -9.61
CA TRP A 9 8.90 -5.30 -9.36
C TRP A 9 8.39 -6.01 -10.63
N TRP A 10 8.54 -5.39 -11.81
CA TRP A 10 8.15 -5.94 -13.11
C TRP A 10 9.09 -7.03 -13.66
N THR A 11 10.23 -7.32 -13.02
CA THR A 11 11.16 -8.35 -13.51
C THR A 11 10.83 -9.75 -12.97
N ARG A 12 9.85 -9.87 -12.07
CA ARG A 12 9.48 -11.15 -11.44
C ARG A 12 7.95 -11.27 -11.37
N ALA A 13 7.43 -12.44 -11.73
CA ALA A 13 6.03 -12.76 -11.54
C ALA A 13 5.63 -12.59 -10.06
N PRO A 14 4.42 -12.07 -9.73
CA PRO A 14 3.28 -11.89 -10.62
C PRO A 14 3.24 -10.57 -11.41
N PHE A 15 4.35 -9.83 -11.50
CA PHE A 15 4.42 -8.54 -12.22
C PHE A 15 3.38 -7.53 -11.73
N LEU A 16 3.19 -7.50 -10.41
CA LEU A 16 2.33 -6.54 -9.75
C LEU A 16 3.17 -5.60 -8.87
N PRO A 17 2.80 -4.31 -8.78
CA PRO A 17 3.50 -3.32 -7.96
C PRO A 17 3.11 -3.45 -6.49
N ILE A 18 3.31 -4.65 -5.92
CA ILE A 18 2.95 -4.97 -4.54
C ILE A 18 4.01 -4.34 -3.61
N PRO A 19 3.63 -3.54 -2.62
CA PRO A 19 4.55 -3.04 -1.61
C PRO A 19 5.23 -4.18 -0.84
N ASP A 20 6.41 -3.93 -0.29
CA ASP A 20 7.08 -4.94 0.53
C ASP A 20 6.30 -5.23 1.82
N LYS A 21 6.53 -6.42 2.39
CA LYS A 21 5.82 -6.87 3.59
C LYS A 21 6.06 -5.97 4.79
N GLY A 22 7.27 -5.42 4.97
CA GLY A 22 7.60 -4.57 6.11
C GLY A 22 6.81 -3.26 6.08
N TYR A 23 6.71 -2.66 4.88
CA TYR A 23 5.86 -1.50 4.66
C TYR A 23 4.38 -1.79 4.97
N LEU A 24 3.86 -2.93 4.52
CA LEU A 24 2.47 -3.32 4.77
C LEU A 24 2.21 -3.53 6.26
N SER A 25 3.07 -4.25 6.98
CA SER A 25 2.95 -4.46 8.43
C SER A 25 2.93 -3.13 9.20
N TRP A 26 3.85 -2.22 8.89
CA TRP A 26 3.86 -0.88 9.49
C TRP A 26 2.56 -0.10 9.19
N ARG A 27 2.07 -0.21 7.95
CA ARG A 27 0.87 0.50 7.51
C ARG A 27 -0.38 0.01 8.23
N ILE A 28 -0.50 -1.30 8.45
CA ILE A 28 -1.62 -1.92 9.18
C ILE A 28 -1.66 -1.39 10.62
N VAL A 29 -0.54 -1.49 11.35
CA VAL A 29 -0.43 -1.00 12.73
C VAL A 29 -0.76 0.49 12.82
N THR A 30 -0.26 1.29 11.88
CA THR A 30 -0.50 2.74 11.89
C THR A 30 -1.95 3.11 11.50
N ALA A 31 -2.60 2.29 10.67
CA ALA A 31 -3.97 2.54 10.22
C ALA A 31 -5.01 2.13 11.27
N TYR A 32 -4.81 0.96 11.89
CA TYR A 32 -5.83 0.28 12.70
C TYR A 32 -5.43 0.14 14.17
N GLY A 33 -4.19 0.44 14.54
CA GLY A 33 -3.68 0.28 15.91
C GLY A 33 -3.48 -1.18 16.34
N ASN A 34 -3.69 -2.15 15.44
CA ASN A 34 -3.57 -3.58 15.70
C ASN A 34 -2.73 -4.24 14.59
N ALA A 35 -1.71 -5.00 14.98
CA ALA A 35 -0.83 -5.71 14.05
C ALA A 35 -1.48 -6.95 13.42
N ASP A 36 -2.45 -7.54 14.11
CA ASP A 36 -3.17 -8.75 13.68
C ASP A 36 -4.47 -8.42 12.95
N HIS A 37 -4.64 -7.16 12.53
CA HIS A 37 -5.78 -6.77 11.71
C HIS A 37 -5.65 -7.40 10.32
N ASP A 38 -6.62 -8.25 9.96
CA ASP A 38 -6.69 -8.85 8.65
C ASP A 38 -7.05 -7.78 7.60
N LEU A 39 -6.31 -7.76 6.49
CA LEU A 39 -6.52 -6.76 5.44
C LEU A 39 -7.48 -7.29 4.39
N GLU A 40 -8.60 -6.60 4.22
CA GLU A 40 -9.55 -6.89 3.14
C GLU A 40 -9.21 -6.10 1.87
N GLY A 41 -9.81 -6.52 0.75
CA GLY A 41 -9.61 -5.86 -0.54
C GLY A 41 -10.04 -4.39 -0.51
N GLU A 42 -11.10 -4.08 0.23
CA GLU A 42 -11.62 -2.72 0.43
C GLU A 42 -10.60 -1.80 1.11
N ASP A 43 -9.85 -2.31 2.09
CA ASP A 43 -8.84 -1.53 2.82
C ASP A 43 -7.74 -1.04 1.89
N LEU A 44 -7.30 -1.91 0.98
CA LEU A 44 -6.32 -1.57 -0.04
C LEU A 44 -6.86 -0.47 -0.97
N VAL A 45 -8.11 -0.58 -1.41
CA VAL A 45 -8.75 0.43 -2.27
C VAL A 45 -8.90 1.76 -1.53
N ALA A 46 -9.35 1.74 -0.28
CA ALA A 46 -9.49 2.92 0.57
C ALA A 46 -8.15 3.63 0.75
N TYR A 47 -7.09 2.86 1.01
CA TYR A 47 -5.74 3.38 1.13
C TYR A 47 -5.24 4.06 -0.15
N LEU A 48 -5.40 3.42 -1.31
CA LEU A 48 -4.99 3.98 -2.61
C LEU A 48 -5.76 5.27 -2.94
N ARG A 49 -7.06 5.32 -2.64
CA ARG A 49 -7.89 6.53 -2.78
C ARG A 49 -7.39 7.65 -1.88
N TRP A 50 -7.07 7.36 -0.62
CA TRP A 50 -6.50 8.34 0.31
C TRP A 50 -5.17 8.92 -0.20
N ARG A 51 -4.25 8.07 -0.68
CA ARG A 51 -2.98 8.56 -1.25
C ARG A 51 -3.19 9.44 -2.47
N ARG A 52 -4.12 9.06 -3.35
CA ARG A 52 -4.45 9.85 -4.55
C ARG A 52 -4.99 11.23 -4.17
N ARG A 53 -5.85 11.32 -3.15
CA ARG A 53 -6.34 12.60 -2.62
C ARG A 53 -5.20 13.44 -2.03
N ARG A 54 -4.35 12.83 -1.19
CA ARG A 54 -3.20 13.52 -0.59
C ARG A 54 -2.23 14.07 -1.64
N ARG A 55 -1.95 13.33 -2.71
CA ARG A 55 -1.09 13.81 -3.79
C ARG A 55 -1.70 15.02 -4.51
N ARG A 56 -3.01 15.02 -4.75
CA ARG A 56 -3.72 16.10 -5.45
C ARG A 56 -3.96 17.35 -4.63
N GLY A 57 -3.96 17.25 -3.29
CA GLY A 57 -4.07 18.40 -2.39
C GLY A 57 -2.72 18.97 -1.95
N MET A 58 -1.62 18.47 -2.51
CA MET A 58 -0.26 19.03 -2.36
C MET A 58 0.23 19.68 -3.67
N GLU A 59 -0.65 19.81 -4.67
CA GLU A 59 -0.54 20.73 -5.82
C GLU A 59 -1.44 21.94 -5.53
#